data_AF-H6SXJ4-F1
#
_entry.id   AF-H6SXJ4-F1
#
_cell.length_a   1.000
_cell.length_b   1.000
_cell.length_c   1.000
_cell.angle_alpha   90.00
_cell.angle_beta   90.00
_cell.angle_gamma   90.00
#
_symmetry.space_group_name_H-M   'P 1'
#
loop_
_entity.id
_entity.type
_entity.pdbx_description
1 polymer ?
#
loop_
_entity_poly.entity_id
_entity_poly.type
_entity_poly.pdbx_seq_one_letter_code
_entity_poly.pdbx_strand_id
1 'polypeptide(L)' 'MKEQNLIHEGLINESLLDGRVRLDNEDLILGYISGRIRRSLIRILPGNKIQIEKSRYDSTKDSSD' A
#
# COMPACT_ATOMS: atom_id res chain seq x y z
N MET A 1 -5.46 -15.06 -16.64
CA MET A 1 -4.17 -14.96 -15.92
C MET A 1 -4.49 -14.66 -14.47
N LYS A 2 -3.99 -15.44 -13.50
CA LYS A 2 -4.20 -15.17 -12.08
C LYS A 2 -3.30 -13.99 -11.69
N GLU A 3 -3.91 -12.84 -11.42
CA GLU A 3 -3.23 -11.72 -10.79
C GLU A 3 -2.73 -12.20 -9.42
N GLN A 4 -1.42 -12.41 -9.30
CA GLN A 4 -0.77 -12.76 -8.04
C GLN A 4 -0.64 -11.46 -7.25
N ASN A 5 -1.57 -11.24 -6.34
CA ASN A 5 -1.53 -10.11 -5.43
C ASN A 5 -0.42 -10.36 -4.41
N LEU A 6 0.61 -9.52 -4.42
CA LEU A 6 1.72 -9.62 -3.49
C LEU A 6 1.38 -8.83 -2.24
N ILE A 7 1.24 -9.56 -1.14
CA ILE A 7 0.93 -9.00 0.16
C ILE A 7 2.26 -8.59 0.82
N HIS A 8 2.34 -7.33 1.23
CA HIS A 8 3.50 -6.77 1.92
C HIS A 8 3.08 -6.18 3.27
N GLU A 9 4.00 -6.16 4.23
CA GLU A 9 3.82 -5.53 5.53
C GLU A 9 4.60 -4.22 5.58
N GLY A 10 4.04 -3.23 6.27
CA GLY A 10 4.65 -1.93 6.41
C GLY A 10 4.08 -1.12 7.55
N LEU A 11 4.78 -0.04 7.87
CA LEU A 11 4.42 0.90 8.91
C LEU A 11 3.92 2.21 8.29
N ILE A 12 2.82 2.73 8.81
CA ILE A 12 2.35 4.05 8.42
C ILE A 12 3.33 5.08 8.96
N ASN A 13 4.00 5.78 8.05
CA ASN A 13 4.96 6.82 8.44
C ASN A 13 4.23 8.15 8.68
N GLU A 14 3.19 8.45 7.89
CA GLU A 14 2.51 9.74 7.90
C GLU A 14 0.99 9.55 7.73
N SER A 15 0.19 10.16 8.61
CA SER A 15 -1.27 10.21 8.46
C SER A 15 -1.65 11.31 7.47
N LEU A 16 -1.40 11.11 6.18
CA LEU A 16 -1.99 11.95 5.14
C LEU A 16 -3.23 11.28 4.55
N LEU A 17 -4.22 12.09 4.17
CA LEU A 17 -5.42 11.65 3.44
C LEU A 17 -5.08 10.82 2.17
N ASP A 18 -3.87 11.00 1.64
CA ASP A 18 -3.34 10.35 0.43
C ASP A 18 -2.53 9.06 0.72
N GLY A 19 -2.46 8.61 1.98
CA GLY A 19 -2.07 7.24 2.36
C GLY A 19 -0.65 6.80 1.96
N ARG A 20 0.37 7.60 2.26
CA ARG A 20 1.77 7.18 2.11
C ARG A 20 2.13 6.14 3.16
N VAL A 21 2.65 5.00 2.73
CA VAL A 21 3.08 3.92 3.64
C VAL A 21 4.53 3.58 3.35
N ARG A 22 5.30 3.40 4.43
CA ARG A 22 6.67 2.93 4.36
C ARG A 22 6.67 1.41 4.58
N LEU A 23 7.07 0.68 3.56
CA LEU A 23 7.27 -0.75 3.64
C LEU A 23 8.51 -1.06 4.49
N ASP A 24 8.58 -2.28 5.01
CA ASP A 24 9.76 -2.74 5.76
C ASP A 24 11.03 -2.78 4.87
N ASN A 25 10.86 -2.84 3.54
CA ASN A 25 11.93 -2.73 2.55
C ASN A 25 12.40 -1.29 2.29
N GLU A 26 12.06 -0.35 3.18
CA GLU A 26 12.30 1.10 3.07
C GLU A 26 11.61 1.84 1.92
N ASP A 27 10.96 1.11 1.01
CA ASP A 27 10.15 1.68 -0.07
C ASP A 27 8.96 2.49 0.49
N LEU A 28 8.85 3.73 0.01
CA LEU A 28 7.66 4.56 0.22
C LEU A 28 6.70 4.34 -0.96
N ILE A 29 5.52 3.80 -0.66
CA ILE A 29 4.46 3.60 -1.64
C ILE A 29 3.24 4.45 -1.30
N LEU A 30 2.55 4.89 -2.36
CA LEU A 30 1.25 5.54 -2.23
C LEU A 30 0.18 4.44 -2.22
N GLY A 31 -0.57 4.35 -1.13
CA GLY A 31 -1.64 3.38 -0.95
C GLY A 31 -2.97 4.07 -0.68
N TYR A 32 -4.02 3.65 -1.38
CA TYR A 32 -5.36 4.13 -1.08
C TYR A 32 -6.01 3.23 -0.03
N ILE A 33 -6.70 3.85 0.93
CA ILE A 33 -7.51 3.12 1.90
C ILE A 33 -8.63 2.39 1.13
N SER A 34 -8.69 1.07 1.27
CA SER A 34 -9.76 0.29 0.65
C SER A 34 -11.14 0.78 1.11
N GLY A 35 -12.13 0.73 0.21
CA GLY A 35 -13.50 1.16 0.53
C GLY A 35 -14.10 0.42 1.74
N ARG A 36 -13.60 -0.78 2.05
CA ARG A 36 -13.97 -1.54 3.25
C ARG A 36 -13.45 -0.88 4.53
N ILE A 37 -12.20 -0.43 4.56
CA ILE A 37 -11.62 0.29 5.70
C ILE A 37 -12.31 1.65 5.88
N ARG A 38 -12.61 2.38 4.79
CA ARG A 38 -13.38 3.63 4.84
C ARG A 38 -14.76 3.43 5.48
N ARG A 39 -15.46 2.35 5.14
CA ARG A 39 -16.76 2.00 5.76
C ARG A 39 -16.64 1.53 7.21
N SER A 40 -15.51 0.94 7.57
CA SER A 40 -15.28 0.42 8.91
C SER A 40 -14.84 1.50 9.92
N LEU A 41 -14.71 2.77 9.50
CA LEU A 41 -14.32 3.91 10.35
C LEU A 41 -13.02 3.66 11.14
N ILE A 42 -12.12 2.84 10.60
CA ILE A 42 -10.85 2.51 11.27
C ILE A 42 -9.96 3.74 11.20
N ARG A 43 -9.57 4.25 12.38
CA ARG A 43 -8.63 5.36 12.49
C ARG A 43 -7.21 4.82 12.32
N ILE A 44 -6.54 5.30 11.28
CA ILE A 44 -5.16 4.93 10.96
C ILE A 44 -4.22 5.96 11.59
N LEU A 45 -3.37 5.51 12.51
CA LEU A 45 -2.36 6.33 13.19
C LEU A 45 -0.96 5.99 12.67
N PRO A 46 -0.02 6.97 12.65
CA PRO A 46 1.35 6.69 12.30
C PRO A 46 1.98 5.74 13.32
N GLY A 47 2.81 4.81 12.85
CA GLY A 47 3.38 3.72 13.63
C GLY A 47 2.50 2.48 13.75
N ASN A 48 1.29 2.46 13.19
CA ASN A 48 0.53 1.22 13.05
C ASN A 48 1.11 0.33 11.95
N LYS A 49 1.16 -0.97 12.22
CA LYS A 49 1.44 -2.00 11.22
C LYS A 49 0.21 -2.24 10.38
N ILE A 50 0.38 -2.17 9.07
CA ILE A 50 -0.67 -2.50 8.11
C ILE A 50 -0.13 -3.43 7.03
N GLN A 51 -1.05 -4.16 6.43
CA GLN A 51 -0.78 -5.06 5.34
C GLN A 51 -1.30 -4.44 4.04
N ILE A 52 -0.44 -4.41 3.02
CA ILE A 52 -0.71 -3.78 1.74
C ILE A 52 -0.69 -4.83 0.66
N GLU A 53 -1.72 -4.81 -0.16
CA GLU A 53 -1.82 -5.66 -1.33
C GLU A 53 -1.30 -4.88 -2.55
N LYS A 54 -0.14 -5.29 -3.07
CA LYS A 54 0.45 -4.74 -4.29
C LYS A 54 0.11 -5.66 -5.44
N SER A 55 -0.67 -5.18 -6.40
CA SER A 55 -0.82 -5.89 -7.66
C SER A 55 0.51 -5.82 -8.43
N ARG A 56 0.92 -6.95 -9.02
CA ARG A 56 2.17 -7.08 -9.78
C ARG A 56 2.21 -6.17 -11.03
N TYR A 57 1.09 -5.54 -11.38
CA TYR A 57 0.90 -4.76 -12.60
C TYR A 57 1.59 -3.39 -12.61
N ASP A 58 2.18 -2.95 -11.49
CA ASP A 58 2.87 -1.65 -11.40
C ASP A 58 4.40 -1.76 -11.45
N SER A 59 4.93 -2.97 -11.67
CA SER A 59 6.34 -3.10 -12.04
C SER A 59 6.43 -3.04 -13.56
N THR A 60 7.09 -2.02 -14.09
CA THR A 60 7.58 -1.89 -15.48
C THR A 60 6.65 -1.13 -16.44
N LYS A 61 6.66 0.21 -16.34
CA LYS A 61 6.88 1.02 -17.55
C LYS A 61 8.38 1.13 -17.77
N ASP A 62 8.96 0.08 -18.33
CA ASP A 62 10.09 0.24 -19.23
C ASP A 62 9.68 -0.46 -20.52
N SER A 63 9.27 0.39 -21.46
CA SER A 63 9.10 0.03 -22.85
C SER A 63 10.49 0.20 -23.46
N SER A 64 11.18 -0.89 -23.76
CA SER A 64 12.35 -0.90 -24.66
C SER A 64 12.60 -2.32 -25.18
N ASP A 65 11.82 -2.71 -26.20
CA ASP A 65 12.29 -3.40 -27.43
C ASP A 65 11.22 -3.25 -28.52
#